data_AF-A0A8X6HT01-F1
#
_entry.id   AF-A0A8X6HT01-F1
#
_cell.length_a   1.000
_cell.length_b   1.000
_cell.length_c   1.000
_cell.angle_alpha   90.00
_cell.angle_beta   90.00
_cell.angle_gamma   90.00
#
_symmetry.space_group_name_H-M   'P 1'
#
loop_
_entity.id
_entity.type
_entity.pdbx_description
1 polymer ?
#
loop_
_entity_poly.entity_id
_entity_poly.type
_entity_poly.pdbx_seq_one_letter_code
_entity_poly.pdbx_strand_id
1 'polypeptide(L)'
;MAKENEPVLKLSKIFGYQQAVKGSLGFSKTYGLTSITGKKGIHYKSGNNQQTFTSIPEENKITAVGFGVDDFLIIASKGKKATVAVFNFRNNEKKTLPVAEKIISDSFVWVSFSENNERIGAQGGPPDWGFALWLWEKRRLEIMFHPFRMEPGAKVYKNLGAFRIKYKYP
;
A
#
# COMPACT_ATOMS: atom_id res chain seq x y z
N MET A 1 -20.05 5.60 45.30
CA MET A 1 -18.67 5.15 45.04
C MET A 1 -18.30 5.52 43.62
N ALA A 2 -17.42 6.49 43.43
CA ALA A 2 -16.94 6.89 42.11
C ALA A 2 -15.98 5.81 41.60
N LYS A 3 -16.21 5.29 40.39
CA LYS A 3 -15.24 4.44 39.72
C LYS A 3 -13.97 5.26 39.51
N GLU A 4 -12.91 4.86 40.19
CA GLU A 4 -11.56 5.37 39.96
C GLU A 4 -11.24 5.15 38.48
N ASN A 5 -11.03 6.23 37.73
CA ASN A 5 -10.72 6.15 36.30
C ASN A 5 -9.35 5.48 36.16
N GLU A 6 -9.34 4.23 35.69
CA GLU A 6 -8.10 3.55 35.33
C GLU A 6 -7.28 4.42 34.37
N PRO A 7 -5.94 4.50 34.54
CA PRO A 7 -5.09 5.30 33.68
C PRO A 7 -5.16 4.76 32.24
N VAL A 8 -5.80 5.51 31.35
CA VAL A 8 -5.87 5.19 29.92
C VAL A 8 -4.54 5.54 29.27
N LEU A 9 -3.80 4.53 28.83
CA LEU A 9 -2.59 4.72 28.04
C LEU A 9 -2.96 5.28 26.66
N LYS A 10 -2.36 6.40 26.28
CA LYS A 10 -2.52 7.02 24.97
C LYS A 10 -1.19 7.05 24.23
N LEU A 11 -1.21 6.59 22.98
CA LEU A 11 -0.07 6.72 22.09
C LEU A 11 0.28 8.20 21.89
N SER A 12 1.49 8.58 22.29
CA SER A 12 1.98 9.97 22.19
C SER A 12 2.94 10.17 21.02
N LYS A 13 3.84 9.20 20.77
CA LYS A 13 4.90 9.32 19.76
C LYS A 13 5.28 7.95 19.20
N ILE A 14 5.51 7.91 17.88
CA ILE A 14 6.16 6.80 17.18
C ILE A 14 7.49 7.30 16.62
N PHE A 15 8.53 6.50 16.82
CA PHE A 15 9.86 6.72 16.27
C PHE A 15 10.18 5.65 15.21
N GLY A 16 10.94 6.05 14.20
CA GLY A 16 11.39 5.15 13.13
C GLY A 16 10.53 5.21 11.86
N TYR A 17 10.99 4.48 10.85
CA TYR A 17 10.40 4.41 9.51
C TYR A 17 10.39 2.96 9.02
N GLN A 18 9.27 2.53 8.42
CA GLN A 18 9.15 1.16 7.92
C GLN A 18 9.63 1.04 6.47
N GLN A 19 10.92 0.71 6.31
CA GLN A 19 11.53 0.50 4.98
C GLN A 19 10.89 -0.63 4.16
N ALA A 20 10.22 -1.58 4.82
CA ALA A 20 9.60 -2.72 4.17
C ALA A 20 8.33 -2.34 3.38
N VAL A 21 7.71 -1.19 3.68
CA VAL A 21 6.53 -0.68 2.95
C VAL A 21 7.02 0.36 1.95
N LYS A 22 6.82 0.09 0.67
CA LYS A 22 7.19 1.01 -0.41
C LYS A 22 6.23 2.21 -0.44
N GLY A 23 6.76 3.39 -0.73
CA GLY A 23 5.99 4.63 -0.80
C GLY A 23 5.43 5.10 0.55
N SER A 24 5.95 4.63 1.69
CA SER A 24 5.41 4.89 3.04
C SER A 24 5.59 6.32 3.56
N LEU A 25 6.04 7.26 2.75
CA LEU A 25 6.12 8.68 3.08
C LEU A 25 5.52 9.49 1.92
N GLY A 26 4.64 10.44 2.24
CA GLY A 26 4.04 11.32 1.26
C GLY A 26 3.29 12.47 1.91
N PHE A 27 2.55 13.21 1.11
CA PHE A 27 1.78 14.38 1.56
C PHE A 27 0.29 14.09 1.54
N SER A 28 -0.41 14.57 2.55
CA SER A 28 -1.86 14.68 2.63
C SER A 28 -2.23 16.16 2.75
N LYS A 29 -3.39 16.53 2.19
CA LYS A 29 -3.86 17.91 2.16
C LYS A 29 -4.20 18.43 3.56
N THR A 30 -4.88 17.63 4.36
CA THR A 30 -5.28 17.98 5.73
C THR A 30 -4.15 17.81 6.73
N TYR A 31 -3.30 16.79 6.55
CA TYR A 31 -2.31 16.41 7.56
C TYR A 31 -0.88 16.84 7.25
N GLY A 32 -0.60 17.32 6.04
CA GLY A 32 0.75 17.64 5.60
C GLY A 32 1.58 16.38 5.41
N LEU A 33 2.80 16.35 5.95
CA LEU A 33 3.68 15.20 5.83
C LEU A 33 3.10 14.01 6.60
N THR A 34 2.87 12.91 5.89
CA THR A 34 2.30 11.67 6.45
C THR A 34 3.21 10.49 6.15
N SER A 35 3.49 9.68 7.15
CA SER A 35 4.18 8.40 6.99
C SER A 35 3.31 7.23 7.44
N ILE A 36 3.60 6.04 6.93
CA ILE A 36 2.94 4.80 7.34
C ILE A 36 3.95 3.91 8.06
N THR A 37 3.61 3.52 9.29
CA THR A 37 4.36 2.55 10.07
C THR A 37 3.39 1.54 10.68
N GLY A 38 3.57 0.28 10.34
CA GLY A 38 2.66 -0.82 10.66
C GLY A 38 1.29 -0.57 10.04
N LYS A 39 0.27 -0.46 10.89
CA LYS A 39 -1.11 -0.17 10.52
C LYS A 39 -1.55 1.21 11.04
N LYS A 40 -0.60 2.15 11.12
CA LYS A 40 -0.84 3.52 11.58
C LYS A 40 -0.34 4.50 10.52
N GLY A 41 -1.21 5.46 10.19
CA GLY A 41 -0.80 6.71 9.56
C GLY A 41 -0.30 7.66 10.64
N ILE A 42 0.92 8.16 10.48
CA ILE A 42 1.57 9.13 11.34
C ILE A 42 1.59 10.46 10.59
N HIS A 43 0.93 11.46 11.15
CA HIS A 43 0.76 12.77 10.55
C HIS A 43 1.60 13.79 11.31
N TYR A 44 2.55 14.42 10.64
CA TYR A 44 3.45 15.40 11.24
C TYR A 44 2.91 16.82 11.02
N LYS A 45 2.54 17.48 12.11
CA LYS A 45 2.10 18.88 12.04
C LYS A 45 3.29 19.80 11.82
N SER A 46 3.18 20.69 10.84
CA SER A 46 4.14 21.78 10.64
C SER A 46 4.07 22.74 11.83
N GLY A 47 5.21 23.10 12.41
CA GLY A 47 5.34 24.16 13.41
C GLY A 47 5.55 23.73 14.87
N ASN A 48 5.18 22.50 15.28
CA ASN A 48 5.33 22.08 16.68
C ASN A 48 5.81 20.64 16.90
N ASN A 49 6.27 19.95 15.85
CA ASN A 49 6.75 18.56 15.89
C ASN A 49 5.77 17.57 16.56
N GLN A 50 4.48 17.90 16.61
CA GLN A 50 3.46 16.99 17.13
C GLN A 50 3.07 15.95 16.09
N GLN A 51 2.79 14.75 16.59
CA GLN A 51 2.25 13.65 15.79
C GLN A 51 0.77 13.47 16.10
N THR A 52 0.00 13.23 15.04
CA THR A 52 -1.35 12.68 15.16
C THR A 52 -1.42 11.35 14.43
N PHE A 53 -2.32 10.47 14.84
CA PHE A 53 -2.33 9.09 14.39
C PHE A 53 -3.71 8.67 13.87
N THR A 54 -3.72 8.00 12.73
CA THR A 54 -4.92 7.36 12.18
C THR A 54 -4.70 5.87 12.08
N SER A 55 -5.67 5.07 12.52
CA SER A 55 -5.63 3.62 12.36
C SER A 55 -5.99 3.25 10.93
N ILE A 56 -5.13 2.46 10.27
CA ILE A 56 -5.42 1.92 8.94
C ILE A 56 -6.18 0.60 9.11
N PRO A 57 -7.42 0.50 8.60
CA PRO A 57 -8.24 -0.71 8.75
C PRO A 57 -7.82 -1.78 7.74
N GLU A 58 -6.62 -2.31 7.91
CA GLU A 58 -6.07 -3.40 7.09
C GLU A 58 -5.70 -4.59 7.95
N GLU A 59 -6.14 -5.77 7.53
CA GLU A 59 -5.90 -7.02 8.26
C GLU A 59 -4.56 -7.62 7.85
N ASN A 60 -4.29 -7.57 6.55
CA ASN A 60 -3.11 -8.15 5.95
C ASN A 60 -1.87 -7.26 6.12
N LYS A 61 -0.70 -7.84 5.85
CA LYS A 61 0.57 -7.09 5.86
C LYS A 61 0.60 -6.11 4.70
N ILE A 62 0.73 -4.82 4.99
CA ILE A 62 0.91 -3.77 3.99
C ILE A 62 2.29 -3.93 3.33
N THR A 63 2.35 -3.82 2.00
CA THR A 63 3.58 -3.98 1.20
C THR A 63 3.97 -2.73 0.43
N ALA A 64 2.98 -1.96 -0.02
CA ALA A 64 3.18 -0.66 -0.63
C ALA A 64 2.01 0.26 -0.30
N VAL A 65 2.25 1.55 -0.34
CA VAL A 65 1.22 2.58 -0.23
C VAL A 65 1.49 3.70 -1.23
N GLY A 66 0.44 4.46 -1.56
CA GLY A 66 0.51 5.62 -2.42
C GLY A 66 -0.40 6.71 -1.89
N PHE A 67 0.00 7.96 -2.01
CA PHE A 67 -0.76 9.11 -1.52
C PHE A 67 -1.47 9.79 -2.69
N GLY A 68 -2.75 10.11 -2.49
CA GLY A 68 -3.58 10.83 -3.46
C GLY A 68 -3.98 12.20 -2.97
N VAL A 69 -4.78 12.89 -3.78
CA VAL A 69 -5.43 14.15 -3.40
C VAL A 69 -6.47 13.91 -2.30
N ASP A 70 -6.84 14.96 -1.56
CA ASP A 70 -7.90 14.95 -0.54
C ASP A 70 -7.80 13.82 0.51
N ASP A 71 -6.56 13.53 0.92
CA ASP A 71 -6.24 12.61 2.02
C ASP A 71 -6.54 11.14 1.72
N PHE A 72 -6.62 10.78 0.43
CA PHE A 72 -6.67 9.39 0.02
C PHE A 72 -5.31 8.70 0.14
N LEU A 73 -5.34 7.45 0.56
CA LEU A 73 -4.23 6.53 0.68
C LEU A 73 -4.57 5.24 -0.09
N ILE A 74 -3.73 4.87 -1.04
CA ILE A 74 -3.74 3.54 -1.64
C ILE A 74 -2.98 2.60 -0.71
N ILE A 75 -3.55 1.44 -0.44
CA ILE A 75 -2.96 0.40 0.40
C ILE A 75 -2.86 -0.87 -0.43
N ALA A 76 -1.65 -1.34 -0.67
CA ALA A 76 -1.38 -2.67 -1.19
C ALA A 76 -1.08 -3.62 -0.05
N SER A 77 -1.76 -4.76 -0.04
CA SER A 77 -1.70 -5.74 1.03
C SER A 77 -1.35 -7.13 0.50
N LYS A 78 -0.46 -7.81 1.22
CA LYS A 78 -0.05 -9.18 0.93
C LYS A 78 -1.20 -10.15 1.19
N GLY A 79 -1.41 -11.14 0.33
CA GLY A 79 -2.43 -12.17 0.56
C GLY A 79 -2.27 -13.35 -0.38
N LYS A 80 -3.14 -14.36 -0.26
CA LYS A 80 -3.22 -15.45 -1.26
C LYS A 80 -3.45 -14.89 -2.67
N LYS A 81 -4.28 -13.85 -2.75
CA LYS A 81 -4.31 -12.89 -3.85
C LYS A 81 -3.99 -11.53 -3.26
N ALA A 82 -3.02 -10.83 -3.82
CA ALA A 82 -2.69 -9.48 -3.38
C ALA A 82 -3.90 -8.57 -3.58
N THR A 83 -4.14 -7.64 -2.64
CA THR A 83 -5.26 -6.71 -2.72
C THR A 83 -4.77 -5.26 -2.76
N VAL A 84 -5.58 -4.41 -3.39
CA VAL A 84 -5.40 -2.96 -3.38
C VAL A 84 -6.68 -2.35 -2.84
N ALA A 85 -6.55 -1.42 -1.90
CA ALA A 85 -7.66 -0.66 -1.34
C ALA A 85 -7.34 0.83 -1.33
N VAL A 86 -8.38 1.65 -1.33
CA VAL A 86 -8.31 3.09 -1.11
C VAL A 86 -8.89 3.38 0.26
N PHE A 87 -8.15 4.10 1.09
CA PHE A 87 -8.56 4.56 2.40
C PHE A 87 -8.53 6.08 2.45
N ASN A 88 -9.52 6.71 3.05
CA ASN A 88 -9.54 8.15 3.23
C ASN A 88 -9.32 8.50 4.71
N PHE A 89 -8.26 9.25 5.01
CA PHE A 89 -7.91 9.61 6.39
C PHE A 89 -8.95 10.51 7.07
N ARG A 90 -9.73 11.29 6.31
CA ARG A 90 -10.69 12.25 6.85
C ARG A 90 -11.96 11.60 7.35
N ASN A 91 -12.54 10.67 6.58
CA ASN A 91 -13.82 10.03 6.92
C ASN A 91 -13.67 8.56 7.36
N ASN A 92 -12.45 8.02 7.38
CA ASN A 92 -12.13 6.63 7.68
C ASN A 92 -12.81 5.59 6.78
N GLU A 93 -13.19 5.98 5.56
CA GLU A 93 -13.79 5.08 4.59
C GLU A 93 -12.72 4.26 3.87
N LYS A 94 -12.91 2.94 3.80
CA LYS A 94 -12.06 2.01 3.02
C LYS A 94 -12.86 1.37 1.89
N LYS A 95 -12.29 1.37 0.68
CA LYS A 95 -12.83 0.72 -0.52
C LYS A 95 -11.79 -0.23 -1.11
N THR A 96 -12.05 -1.53 -1.05
CA THR A 96 -11.20 -2.54 -1.72
C THR A 96 -11.55 -2.62 -3.20
N LEU A 97 -10.53 -2.64 -4.07
CA LEU A 97 -10.68 -2.75 -5.51
C LEU A 97 -10.87 -4.21 -5.96
N PRO A 98 -11.44 -4.44 -7.15
CA PRO A 98 -11.51 -5.79 -7.73
C PRO A 98 -10.13 -6.44 -7.81
N VAL A 99 -10.08 -7.73 -7.47
CA VAL A 99 -8.83 -8.49 -7.51
C VAL A 99 -8.28 -8.58 -8.93
N ALA A 100 -6.97 -8.39 -9.08
CA ALA A 100 -6.27 -8.61 -10.35
C ALA A 100 -6.00 -10.11 -10.57
N GLU A 101 -7.04 -10.85 -10.94
CA GLU A 101 -7.07 -12.32 -11.04
C GLU A 101 -5.92 -13.01 -11.79
N LYS A 102 -5.31 -12.36 -12.79
CA LYS A 102 -4.19 -12.98 -13.54
C LYS A 102 -2.82 -12.66 -12.96
N ILE A 103 -2.71 -11.72 -12.02
CA ILE A 103 -1.47 -11.46 -11.28
C ILE A 103 -1.34 -12.54 -10.21
N ILE A 104 -0.29 -13.36 -10.34
CA ILE A 104 0.00 -14.48 -9.44
C ILE A 104 0.88 -14.08 -8.26
N SER A 105 1.49 -12.89 -8.27
CA SER A 105 2.23 -12.39 -7.11
C SER A 105 1.32 -12.26 -5.89
N ASP A 106 1.87 -12.64 -4.73
CA ASP A 106 1.19 -12.52 -3.44
C ASP A 106 1.22 -11.09 -2.88
N SER A 107 1.89 -10.15 -3.55
CA SER A 107 2.05 -8.77 -3.11
C SER A 107 2.21 -7.79 -4.27
N PHE A 108 1.76 -6.55 -4.06
CA PHE A 108 2.15 -5.42 -4.89
C PHE A 108 3.33 -4.68 -4.24
N VAL A 109 4.34 -4.37 -5.05
CA VAL A 109 5.57 -3.68 -4.61
C VAL A 109 5.52 -2.18 -4.88
N TRP A 110 4.57 -1.72 -5.70
CA TRP A 110 4.35 -0.31 -5.96
C TRP A 110 2.89 -0.04 -6.27
N VAL A 111 2.40 1.14 -5.85
CA VAL A 111 1.07 1.65 -6.17
C VAL A 111 1.13 3.17 -6.35
N SER A 112 0.29 3.74 -7.20
CA SER A 112 0.18 5.18 -7.38
C SER A 112 -1.19 5.57 -7.94
N PHE A 113 -1.65 6.77 -7.58
CA PHE A 113 -2.71 7.43 -8.33
C PHE A 113 -2.18 7.91 -9.68
N SER A 114 -3.06 8.01 -10.68
CA SER A 114 -2.84 8.88 -11.84
C SER A 114 -2.85 10.34 -11.42
N GLU A 115 -2.31 11.22 -12.26
CA GLU A 115 -2.21 12.66 -11.99
C GLU A 115 -3.57 13.30 -11.67
N ASN A 116 -4.62 12.86 -12.37
CA ASN A 116 -5.99 13.32 -12.14
C ASN A 116 -6.75 12.56 -11.02
N ASN A 117 -6.08 11.65 -10.30
CA ASN A 117 -6.65 10.76 -9.28
C ASN A 117 -7.81 9.87 -9.74
N GLU A 118 -8.09 9.72 -11.03
CA GLU A 118 -9.18 8.85 -11.49
C GLU A 118 -8.79 7.37 -11.51
N ARG A 119 -7.49 7.10 -11.69
CA ARG A 119 -6.97 5.75 -11.85
C ARG A 119 -5.96 5.42 -10.77
N ILE A 120 -5.87 4.13 -10.49
CA ILE A 120 -4.83 3.56 -9.63
C ILE A 120 -4.06 2.55 -10.46
N GLY A 121 -2.74 2.72 -10.49
CA GLY A 121 -1.81 1.74 -11.03
C GLY A 121 -1.14 0.97 -9.90
N ALA A 122 -0.94 -0.33 -10.09
CA ALA A 122 -0.16 -1.16 -9.19
C ALA A 122 0.80 -2.07 -9.98
N GLN A 123 1.97 -2.33 -9.39
CA GLN A 123 2.94 -3.29 -9.89
C GLN A 123 3.09 -4.44 -8.89
N GLY A 124 2.84 -5.65 -9.35
CA GLY A 124 3.06 -6.90 -8.62
C GLY A 124 4.54 -7.12 -8.33
N GLY A 125 4.84 -7.89 -7.30
CA GLY A 125 6.19 -8.35 -7.03
C GLY A 125 6.58 -9.56 -7.88
N PRO A 126 7.67 -10.25 -7.50
CA PRO A 126 7.94 -11.57 -8.05
C PRO A 126 6.75 -12.53 -7.77
N PRO A 127 6.58 -13.57 -8.60
CA PRO A 127 7.46 -13.91 -9.70
C PRO A 127 7.14 -13.18 -11.02
N ASP A 128 5.93 -12.65 -11.20
CA ASP A 128 5.36 -12.25 -12.49
C ASP A 128 5.41 -10.76 -12.81
N TRP A 129 5.61 -9.91 -11.79
CA TRP A 129 5.75 -8.46 -11.93
C TRP A 129 4.62 -7.80 -12.73
N GLY A 130 3.42 -8.39 -12.64
CA GLY A 130 2.26 -7.95 -13.41
C GLY A 130 1.85 -6.53 -13.06
N PHE A 131 1.34 -5.80 -14.05
CA PHE A 131 0.75 -4.49 -13.86
C PHE A 131 -0.77 -4.60 -13.86
N ALA A 132 -1.41 -3.80 -13.00
CA ALA A 132 -2.85 -3.63 -12.99
C ALA A 132 -3.20 -2.15 -12.91
N LEU A 133 -4.28 -1.78 -13.61
CA LEU A 133 -4.82 -0.43 -13.66
C LEU A 133 -6.31 -0.50 -13.38
N TRP A 134 -6.78 0.29 -12.42
CA TRP A 134 -8.19 0.40 -12.07
C TRP A 134 -8.69 1.82 -12.28
N LEU A 135 -9.93 1.93 -12.72
CA LEU A 135 -10.78 3.10 -12.50
C LEU A 135 -11.45 2.92 -11.14
N TRP A 136 -10.83 3.48 -10.10
CA TRP A 136 -11.02 3.02 -8.74
C TRP A 136 -12.39 3.43 -8.16
N GLU A 137 -12.89 4.62 -8.49
CA GLU A 137 -14.21 5.06 -8.04
C GLU A 137 -15.34 4.19 -8.60
N LYS A 138 -15.19 3.74 -9.85
CA LYS A 138 -16.14 2.82 -10.49
C LYS A 138 -15.90 1.36 -10.12
N ARG A 139 -14.93 1.07 -9.24
CA ARG A 139 -14.49 -0.28 -8.86
C ARG A 139 -14.31 -1.19 -10.08
N ARG A 140 -13.66 -0.68 -11.13
CA ARG A 140 -13.46 -1.41 -12.38
C ARG A 140 -11.97 -1.59 -12.65
N LEU A 141 -11.57 -2.85 -12.80
CA LEU A 141 -10.26 -3.18 -13.36
C LEU A 141 -10.29 -2.90 -14.87
N GLU A 142 -9.40 -2.03 -15.36
CA GLU A 142 -9.35 -1.64 -16.77
C GLU A 142 -8.30 -2.40 -17.56
N ILE A 143 -7.09 -2.51 -16.99
CA ILE A 143 -5.95 -3.14 -17.66
C ILE A 143 -5.27 -4.09 -16.68
N MET A 144 -4.86 -5.24 -17.20
CA MET A 144 -3.92 -6.13 -16.53
C MET A 144 -3.00 -6.75 -17.57
N PHE A 145 -1.69 -6.66 -17.36
CA PHE A 145 -0.72 -7.30 -18.26
C PHE A 145 0.56 -7.71 -17.52
N HIS A 146 1.25 -8.70 -18.07
CA HIS A 146 2.53 -9.17 -17.56
C HIS A 146 3.64 -8.63 -18.47
N PRO A 147 4.65 -7.92 -17.93
CA PRO A 147 5.73 -7.37 -18.75
C PRO A 147 6.60 -8.45 -19.40
N PHE A 148 6.53 -9.69 -18.93
CA PHE A 148 7.19 -10.84 -19.53
C PHE A 148 6.37 -12.12 -19.33
N ARG A 149 6.40 -13.00 -20.33
CA ARG A 149 5.85 -14.35 -20.21
C ARG A 149 6.81 -15.20 -19.36
N MET A 150 6.41 -15.54 -18.14
CA MET A 150 7.09 -16.61 -17.42
C MET A 150 6.59 -17.96 -17.93
N GLU A 151 7.50 -18.75 -18.50
CA GLU A 151 7.20 -20.13 -18.84
C GLU A 151 7.07 -21.00 -17.57
N PRO A 152 6.25 -22.07 -17.61
CA PRO A 152 6.18 -23.04 -16.52
C PRO A 152 7.58 -23.53 -16.11
N GLY A 153 7.92 -23.40 -14.82
CA GLY A 153 9.22 -23.81 -14.29
C GLY A 153 10.32 -22.74 -14.24
N ALA A 154 10.04 -21.50 -14.69
CA ALA A 154 10.96 -20.38 -14.52
C ALA A 154 11.28 -20.12 -13.04
N LYS A 155 12.57 -19.92 -12.72
CA LYS A 155 13.02 -19.57 -11.38
C LYS A 155 13.51 -18.13 -11.34
N VAL A 156 12.99 -17.36 -10.39
CA VAL A 156 13.41 -15.97 -10.13
C VAL A 156 14.52 -15.98 -9.08
N TYR A 157 15.68 -15.44 -9.44
CA TYR A 157 16.84 -15.30 -8.57
C TYR A 157 17.01 -13.83 -8.20
N LYS A 158 17.20 -13.55 -6.91
CA LYS A 158 17.63 -12.23 -6.44
C LYS A 158 19.15 -12.23 -6.36
N ASN A 159 19.83 -11.37 -7.12
CA ASN A 159 21.28 -11.25 -7.08
C ASN A 159 21.69 -9.77 -7.04
N LEU A 160 22.44 -9.36 -6.01
CA LEU A 160 23.10 -8.05 -5.88
C LEU A 160 22.29 -6.87 -6.46
N GLY A 161 21.06 -6.70 -6.00
CA GLY A 161 20.19 -5.58 -6.39
C GLY A 161 19.36 -5.77 -7.66
N ALA A 162 19.54 -6.85 -8.41
CA ALA A 162 18.77 -7.19 -9.60
C ALA A 162 18.00 -8.51 -9.44
N PHE A 163 16.85 -8.61 -10.10
CA PHE A 163 16.14 -9.88 -10.30
C PHE A 163 16.57 -10.46 -11.64
N ARG A 164 17.06 -11.70 -11.63
CA ARG A 164 17.33 -12.48 -12.85
C ARG A 164 16.36 -13.63 -12.94
N ILE A 165 15.76 -13.81 -14.11
CA ILE A 165 14.94 -14.98 -14.41
C ILE A 165 15.85 -15.97 -15.14
N LYS A 166 15.98 -17.21 -14.62
CA LYS A 166 16.58 -18.30 -15.41
C LYS A 166 15.49 -19.25 -15.85
N TYR A 167 15.51 -19.52 -17.15
CA TYR A 167 14.78 -20.62 -17.76
C TYR A 167 15.63 -21.88 -17.67
N LYS A 168 15.02 -23.01 -17.33
CA LYS A 168 15.68 -24.30 -17.38
C LYS A 168 15.36 -24.87 -18.77
N TYR A 169 16.27 -24.70 -19.73
CA TYR A 169 16.14 -25.38 -21.02
C TYR A 169 16.48 -26.87 -20.83
N PRO A 170 15.77 -27.78 -21.53
CA PRO A 170 16.11 -29.20 -21.57
C PRO A 170 17.52 -29.44 -22.12
#